data_AF-A0A6J4MS25-F1
#
_entry.id   AF-A0A6J4MS25-F1
#
_cell.length_a   1.000
_cell.length_b   1.000
_cell.length_c   1.000
_cell.angle_alpha   90.00
_cell.angle_beta   90.00
_cell.angle_gamma   90.00
#
_symmetry.space_group_name_H-M   'P 1'
#
loop_
_entity.id
_entity.type
_entity.pdbx_description
1 polymer ?
#
loop_
_entity_poly.entity_id
_entity_poly.type
_entity_poly.pdbx_seq_one_letter_code
_entity_poly.pdbx_strand_id
1 'polypeptide(L)'
;MKRTVVLLAAVVALAGCGTETATSSAEEPTTTSSSEEPTEEATEEATDKPEEPTDKPEDEPGEGEATVPSDAPACTAVWRDGTRLARDYTGCMADGEYVAADQEPCSFGQRLVRYADRFYAVRGGPVNRTAVTLEEDRTYRGAIASCRG
;
A
#
# COMPACT_ATOMS: atom_id res chain seq x y z
N MET A 1 -11.46 10.76 -38.92
CA MET A 1 -12.52 9.72 -38.92
C MET A 1 -13.34 9.87 -37.65
N LYS A 2 -14.63 10.25 -37.77
CA LYS A 2 -15.52 10.53 -36.64
C LYS A 2 -16.14 9.21 -36.16
N ARG A 3 -15.87 8.80 -34.92
CA ARG A 3 -16.53 7.64 -34.30
C ARG A 3 -17.54 8.12 -33.28
N THR A 4 -18.80 7.89 -33.63
CA THR A 4 -20.02 8.21 -32.89
C THR A 4 -20.05 7.47 -31.56
N VAL A 5 -20.26 8.22 -30.49
CA VAL A 5 -20.47 7.73 -29.12
C VAL A 5 -21.88 7.15 -29.02
N VAL A 6 -22.00 5.88 -28.63
CA VAL A 6 -23.29 5.27 -28.25
C VAL A 6 -23.32 5.17 -26.74
N LEU A 7 -24.16 6.02 -26.14
CA LEU A 7 -24.39 6.14 -24.70
C LEU A 7 -25.53 5.18 -24.36
N LEU A 8 -25.21 4.05 -23.71
CA LEU A 8 -26.21 3.13 -23.18
C LEU A 8 -26.39 3.42 -21.69
N ALA A 9 -27.45 4.13 -21.34
CA ALA A 9 -27.89 4.36 -19.98
C ALA A 9 -28.59 3.11 -19.45
N ALA A 10 -28.02 2.46 -18.44
CA ALA A 10 -28.70 1.43 -17.66
C ALA A 10 -29.03 1.99 -16.28
N VAL A 11 -30.28 2.39 -16.10
CA VAL A 11 -30.86 2.76 -14.80
C VAL A 11 -31.29 1.47 -14.12
N VAL A 12 -30.59 1.05 -13.06
CA VAL A 12 -31.07 0.01 -12.14
C VAL A 12 -31.42 0.68 -10.82
N ALA A 13 -32.72 0.91 -10.63
CA ALA A 13 -33.30 1.25 -9.35
C ALA A 13 -33.58 -0.06 -8.59
N LEU A 14 -32.81 -0.32 -7.52
CA LEU A 14 -33.16 -1.32 -6.52
C LEU A 14 -33.36 -0.59 -5.19
N ALA A 15 -34.62 -0.22 -4.96
CA ALA A 15 -35.13 0.18 -3.66
C ALA A 15 -35.18 -1.05 -2.75
N GLY A 16 -34.21 -1.17 -1.83
CA GLY A 16 -34.22 -2.13 -0.74
C GLY A 16 -34.48 -1.41 0.58
N CYS A 17 -35.76 -1.20 0.91
CA CYS A 17 -36.22 -0.79 2.24
C CYS A 17 -36.25 -2.05 3.12
N GLY A 18 -35.25 -2.21 4.00
CA GLY A 18 -35.27 -3.22 5.06
C GLY A 18 -35.58 -2.55 6.40
N THR A 19 -36.78 -2.80 6.91
CA THR A 19 -37.31 -2.29 8.18
C THR A 19 -36.74 -3.05 9.38
N GLU A 20 -36.05 -2.31 10.24
CA GLU A 20 -36.15 -2.28 11.71
C GLU A 20 -36.40 -3.61 12.47
N THR A 21 -35.42 -4.02 13.27
CA THR A 21 -35.70 -4.62 14.59
C THR A 21 -34.80 -3.94 15.61
N ALA A 22 -35.42 -3.13 16.46
CA ALA A 22 -34.80 -2.58 17.64
C ALA A 22 -34.48 -3.70 18.64
N THR A 23 -33.27 -3.71 19.17
CA THR A 23 -33.02 -4.09 20.55
C THR A 23 -31.92 -3.16 21.05
N SER A 24 -32.38 -2.20 21.84
CA SER A 24 -31.54 -1.39 22.71
C SER A 24 -30.93 -2.33 23.75
N SER A 25 -29.61 -2.43 23.79
CA SER A 25 -28.88 -2.89 24.97
C SER A 25 -27.74 -1.92 25.17
N ALA A 26 -28.03 -0.88 25.95
CA ALA A 26 -27.03 -0.05 26.57
C ALA A 26 -26.30 -0.92 27.59
N GLU A 27 -25.09 -1.33 27.25
CA GLU A 27 -24.07 -1.64 28.24
C GLU A 27 -23.00 -0.56 28.10
N GLU A 28 -22.90 0.30 29.11
CA GLU A 28 -21.71 1.09 29.37
C GLU A 28 -20.67 0.16 30.02
N PRO A 29 -19.53 -0.11 29.38
CA PRO A 29 -18.33 -0.45 30.13
C PRO A 29 -17.48 0.81 30.27
N THR A 30 -17.57 1.38 31.46
CA THR A 30 -16.45 1.84 32.28
C THR A 30 -15.24 2.40 31.53
N THR A 31 -15.16 3.73 31.47
CA THR A 31 -13.91 4.47 31.32
C THR A 31 -12.94 4.10 32.45
N THR A 32 -11.99 3.20 32.19
CA THR A 32 -10.82 3.03 33.06
C THR A 32 -9.69 3.86 32.49
N SER A 33 -9.54 5.07 33.04
CA SER A 33 -8.34 5.88 32.96
C SER A 33 -7.17 5.06 33.50
N SER A 34 -6.23 4.66 32.64
CA SER A 34 -4.88 4.30 33.06
C SER A 34 -3.94 5.38 32.54
N SER A 35 -3.74 6.35 33.44
CA SER A 35 -2.67 7.32 33.40
C SER A 35 -1.42 6.59 33.88
N GLU A 36 -0.58 6.16 32.95
CA GLU A 36 0.79 5.75 33.27
C GLU A 36 1.70 6.90 32.82
N GLU A 37 2.26 7.59 33.80
CA GLU A 37 3.37 8.53 33.63
C GLU A 37 4.64 7.72 33.32
N PRO A 38 5.29 7.90 32.16
CA PRO A 38 6.66 7.47 32.00
C PRO A 38 7.58 8.53 32.61
N THR A 39 8.27 8.08 33.66
CA THR A 39 9.45 8.64 34.30
C THR A 39 10.42 9.32 33.33
N GLU A 40 10.70 10.59 33.59
CA GLU A 40 11.93 11.26 33.14
C GLU A 40 13.12 10.65 33.89
N GLU A 41 14.04 10.00 33.17
CA GLU A 41 15.43 9.88 33.59
C GLU A 41 16.35 10.43 32.50
N ALA A 42 17.17 11.39 32.93
CA ALA A 42 18.17 12.09 32.17
C ALA A 42 19.33 11.16 31.77
N THR A 43 19.93 11.40 30.60
CA THR A 43 21.37 11.16 30.39
C THR A 43 21.85 12.11 29.29
N GLU A 44 22.49 13.20 29.73
CA GLU A 44 23.51 13.88 28.93
C GLU A 44 24.78 13.03 28.96
N GLU A 45 25.44 12.82 27.84
CA GLU A 45 26.82 13.27 27.62
C GLU A 45 27.32 12.88 26.23
N ALA A 46 27.97 13.86 25.60
CA ALA A 46 28.63 13.78 24.33
C ALA A 46 29.87 12.88 24.40
N THR A 47 30.10 12.09 23.35
CA THR A 47 31.45 11.64 22.98
C THR A 47 31.55 11.62 21.47
N ASP A 48 32.11 12.72 20.96
CA ASP A 48 32.75 12.84 19.66
C ASP A 48 33.82 11.74 19.50
N LYS A 49 33.67 10.89 18.49
CA LYS A 49 34.77 10.09 17.96
C LYS A 49 34.66 10.08 16.43
N PRO A 50 35.47 10.89 15.73
CA PRO A 50 35.61 10.77 14.28
C PRO A 50 36.41 9.51 13.98
N GLU A 51 35.74 8.44 13.60
CA GLU A 51 36.38 7.32 12.92
C GLU A 51 36.27 7.56 11.42
N GLU A 52 37.43 7.75 10.78
CA GLU A 52 37.59 7.78 9.33
C GLU A 52 36.83 6.60 8.70
N PRO A 53 35.89 6.86 7.77
CA PRO A 53 35.34 5.79 6.98
C PRO A 53 36.46 5.27 6.06
N THR A 54 36.97 4.10 6.43
CA THR A 54 37.74 3.23 5.55
C THR A 54 36.95 3.04 4.26
N ASP A 55 37.53 3.48 3.15
CA ASP A 55 37.13 3.19 1.77
C ASP A 55 36.89 1.68 1.61
N LYS A 56 35.63 1.28 1.81
CA LYS A 56 35.16 -0.05 1.44
C LYS A 56 34.86 0.02 -0.05
N PRO A 57 35.43 -0.86 -0.88
CA PRO A 57 35.19 -0.82 -2.31
C PRO A 57 33.69 -0.85 -2.57
N GLU A 58 33.21 0.17 -3.27
CA GLU A 58 31.95 0.15 -3.99
C GLU A 58 31.99 -1.06 -4.93
N ASP A 59 31.50 -2.20 -4.44
CA ASP A 59 30.91 -3.25 -5.26
C ASP A 59 29.70 -2.57 -5.94
N GLU A 60 29.95 -1.94 -7.08
CA GLU A 60 28.91 -1.49 -7.98
C GLU A 60 28.00 -2.70 -8.23
N PRO A 61 26.72 -2.66 -7.82
CA PRO A 61 25.80 -3.74 -8.15
C PRO A 61 25.72 -3.74 -9.66
N GLY A 62 26.39 -4.70 -10.28
CA GLY A 62 26.42 -4.85 -11.72
C GLY A 62 24.99 -4.74 -12.24
N GLU A 63 24.81 -3.88 -13.23
CA GLU A 63 23.65 -3.81 -14.10
C GLU A 63 23.48 -5.18 -14.76
N GLY A 64 23.01 -6.16 -13.99
CA GLY A 64 22.49 -7.40 -14.51
C GLY A 64 21.25 -6.98 -15.27
N GLU A 65 21.32 -7.04 -16.60
CA GLU A 65 20.16 -6.92 -17.48
C GLU A 65 19.07 -7.82 -16.90
N ALA A 66 18.12 -7.21 -16.19
CA ALA A 66 17.02 -7.92 -15.57
C ALA A 66 16.24 -8.51 -16.75
N THR A 67 16.37 -9.83 -16.93
CA THR A 67 15.70 -10.54 -18.01
C THR A 67 14.21 -10.33 -17.82
N VAL A 68 13.64 -9.45 -18.64
CA VAL A 68 12.22 -9.13 -18.56
C VAL A 68 11.44 -10.42 -18.80
N PRO A 69 10.61 -10.87 -17.85
CA PRO A 69 9.82 -12.05 -18.06
C PRO A 69 8.84 -11.78 -19.20
N SER A 70 8.96 -12.55 -20.29
CA SER A 70 8.12 -12.39 -21.49
C SER A 70 6.63 -12.65 -21.21
N ASP A 71 6.31 -13.31 -20.10
CA ASP A 71 4.96 -13.67 -19.67
C ASP A 71 4.39 -12.73 -18.58
N ALA A 72 4.96 -11.54 -18.42
CA ALA A 72 4.46 -10.57 -17.45
C ALA A 72 3.00 -10.15 -17.77
N PRO A 73 2.09 -10.13 -16.79
CA PRO A 73 0.70 -9.77 -17.02
C PRO A 73 0.56 -8.28 -17.33
N ALA A 74 -0.50 -7.89 -18.05
CA ALA A 74 -0.80 -6.47 -18.26
C ALA A 74 -1.13 -5.78 -16.92
N CYS A 75 -0.60 -4.58 -16.69
CA CYS A 75 -0.82 -3.85 -15.45
C CYS A 75 -2.32 -3.59 -15.17
N THR A 76 -3.10 -3.31 -16.21
CA THR A 76 -4.56 -3.09 -16.10
C THR A 76 -5.34 -4.36 -15.73
N ALA A 77 -4.78 -5.55 -15.95
CA ALA A 77 -5.39 -6.81 -15.54
C ALA A 77 -5.14 -7.13 -14.05
N VAL A 78 -3.97 -6.72 -13.54
CA VAL A 78 -3.53 -6.96 -12.16
C VAL A 78 -4.06 -5.89 -11.21
N TRP A 79 -3.96 -4.62 -11.57
CA TRP A 79 -4.29 -3.49 -10.71
C TRP A 79 -5.75 -3.10 -10.82
N ARG A 80 -6.63 -3.95 -10.28
CA ARG A 80 -8.07 -3.72 -10.19
C ARG A 80 -8.51 -3.69 -8.74
N ASP A 81 -9.29 -2.68 -8.37
CA ASP A 81 -9.78 -2.51 -7.01
C ASP A 81 -10.48 -3.78 -6.49
N GLY A 82 -10.17 -4.17 -5.25
CA GLY A 82 -10.67 -5.36 -4.58
C GLY A 82 -10.10 -6.70 -5.07
N THR A 83 -9.36 -6.74 -6.17
CA THR A 83 -8.75 -7.99 -6.65
C THR A 83 -7.52 -8.37 -5.83
N ARG A 84 -7.18 -9.66 -5.78
CA ARG A 84 -6.02 -10.13 -5.02
C ARG A 84 -4.74 -10.00 -5.84
N LEU A 85 -3.76 -9.27 -5.32
CA LEU A 85 -2.42 -9.22 -5.90
C LEU A 85 -1.72 -10.57 -5.70
N ALA A 86 -1.10 -11.11 -6.74
CA ALA A 86 -0.38 -12.37 -6.63
C ALA A 86 0.69 -12.30 -5.52
N ARG A 87 0.86 -13.39 -4.76
CA ARG A 87 1.96 -13.50 -3.79
C ARG A 87 3.31 -13.40 -4.50
N ASP A 88 3.32 -13.77 -5.76
CA ASP A 88 4.32 -13.66 -6.83
C ASP A 88 4.97 -12.35 -7.15
N TYR A 89 4.17 -11.30 -6.98
CA TYR A 89 4.16 -10.22 -7.95
C TYR A 89 5.48 -9.44 -7.97
N THR A 90 6.09 -9.36 -9.16
CA THR A 90 7.37 -8.67 -9.40
C THR A 90 7.24 -7.47 -10.33
N GLY A 91 6.14 -7.36 -11.07
CA GLY A 91 5.92 -6.30 -12.07
C GLY A 91 4.84 -6.68 -13.08
N CYS A 92 4.61 -5.80 -14.04
CA CYS A 92 3.59 -5.95 -15.07
C CYS A 92 3.98 -5.21 -16.35
N MET A 93 3.29 -5.49 -17.45
CA MET A 93 3.46 -4.78 -18.72
C MET A 93 2.51 -3.57 -18.79
N ALA A 94 3.07 -2.38 -19.02
CA ALA A 94 2.34 -1.17 -19.37
C ALA A 94 2.88 -0.63 -20.68
N ASP A 95 2.01 -0.39 -21.67
CA ASP A 95 2.39 0.23 -22.95
C ASP A 95 3.54 -0.48 -23.71
N GLY A 96 3.69 -1.80 -23.49
CA GLY A 96 4.74 -2.61 -24.12
C GLY A 96 6.06 -2.63 -23.35
N GLU A 97 6.15 -1.93 -22.22
CA GLU A 97 7.32 -1.90 -21.34
C GLU A 97 7.04 -2.63 -20.03
N TYR A 98 8.08 -3.27 -19.50
CA TYR A 98 8.00 -3.92 -18.20
C TYR A 98 8.20 -2.91 -17.08
N VAL A 99 7.18 -2.78 -16.24
CA VAL A 99 7.19 -1.94 -15.05
C VAL A 99 7.44 -2.82 -13.83
N ALA A 100 8.63 -2.70 -13.24
CA ALA A 100 8.95 -3.38 -12.00
C ALA A 100 8.05 -2.90 -10.86
N ALA A 101 7.72 -3.81 -9.94
CA ALA A 101 6.93 -3.51 -8.77
C ALA A 101 7.72 -2.60 -7.81
N ASP A 102 7.20 -1.40 -7.55
CA ASP A 102 7.68 -0.51 -6.50
C ASP A 102 7.25 -1.07 -5.13
N GLN A 103 8.23 -1.48 -4.33
CA GLN A 103 8.06 -2.29 -3.14
C GLN A 103 8.61 -1.61 -1.89
N GLU A 104 7.74 -1.37 -0.92
CA GLU A 104 8.08 -0.90 0.42
C GLU A 104 8.15 -2.11 1.38
N PRO A 105 9.29 -2.32 2.08
CA PRO A 105 9.40 -3.39 3.06
C PRO A 105 8.57 -3.05 4.31
N CYS A 106 7.83 -4.04 4.82
CA CYS A 106 7.14 -3.95 6.10
C CYS A 106 7.93 -4.64 7.22
N SER A 107 7.74 -4.21 8.46
CA SER A 107 8.37 -4.74 9.68
C SER A 107 8.06 -6.23 9.91
N PHE A 108 6.89 -6.70 9.45
CA PHE A 108 6.46 -8.10 9.50
C PHE A 108 6.93 -8.95 8.31
N GLY A 109 7.93 -8.48 7.55
CA GLY A 109 8.60 -9.23 6.49
C GLY A 109 7.81 -9.36 5.18
N GLN A 110 6.60 -8.78 5.09
CA GLN A 110 5.89 -8.67 3.83
C GLN A 110 6.29 -7.38 3.08
N ARG A 111 5.86 -7.27 1.82
CA ARG A 111 6.11 -6.10 0.98
C ARG A 111 4.80 -5.48 0.56
N LEU A 112 4.66 -4.18 0.82
CA LEU A 112 3.60 -3.35 0.27
C LEU A 112 4.06 -2.86 -1.11
N VAL A 113 3.20 -3.04 -2.11
CA VAL A 113 3.48 -2.72 -3.51
C VAL A 113 2.62 -1.54 -3.94
N ARG A 114 3.21 -0.60 -4.68
CA ARG A 114 2.53 0.58 -5.24
C ARG A 114 2.46 0.51 -6.77
N TYR A 115 1.45 1.15 -7.35
CA TYR A 115 1.35 1.31 -8.78
C TYR A 115 0.58 2.56 -9.19
N ALA A 116 1.10 3.25 -10.20
CA ALA A 116 0.50 4.41 -10.87
C ALA A 116 -0.03 5.50 -9.92
N ASP A 117 0.62 5.66 -8.75
CA ASP A 117 0.28 6.63 -7.71
C ASP A 117 -1.20 6.60 -7.25
N ARG A 118 -1.87 5.46 -7.45
CA ARG A 118 -3.30 5.31 -7.10
C ARG A 118 -3.67 3.93 -6.59
N PHE A 119 -2.77 2.97 -6.70
CA PHE A 119 -3.01 1.62 -6.24
C PHE A 119 -1.95 1.20 -5.24
N TYR A 120 -2.39 0.49 -4.21
CA TYR A 120 -1.49 -0.18 -3.28
C TYR A 120 -2.06 -1.51 -2.82
N ALA A 121 -1.18 -2.47 -2.55
CA ALA A 121 -1.54 -3.77 -2.02
C ALA A 121 -0.35 -4.42 -1.31
N VAL A 122 -0.62 -5.21 -0.27
CA VAL A 122 0.37 -6.16 0.21
C VAL A 122 0.36 -7.39 -0.72
N ARG A 123 1.53 -8.00 -1.01
CA ARG A 123 1.59 -9.22 -1.86
C ARG A 123 0.70 -10.33 -1.29
N GLY A 124 -0.23 -10.85 -2.10
CA GLY A 124 -1.25 -11.81 -1.66
C GLY A 124 -2.51 -11.21 -1.04
N GLY A 125 -2.53 -9.89 -0.83
CA GLY A 125 -3.64 -9.13 -0.29
C GLY A 125 -4.53 -8.50 -1.38
N PRO A 126 -5.62 -7.81 -0.97
CA PRO A 126 -6.45 -7.06 -1.90
C PRO A 126 -5.74 -5.79 -2.39
N VAL A 127 -5.94 -5.48 -3.66
CA VAL A 127 -5.57 -4.21 -4.29
C VAL A 127 -6.57 -3.15 -3.87
N ASN A 128 -6.07 -2.04 -3.36
CA ASN A 128 -6.85 -0.88 -2.97
C ASN A 128 -6.58 0.24 -3.98
N ARG A 129 -7.64 0.85 -4.49
CA ARG A 129 -7.56 2.05 -5.32
C ARG A 129 -7.91 3.30 -4.52
N THR A 130 -7.10 4.35 -4.64
CA THR A 130 -7.36 5.65 -4.04
C THR A 130 -8.06 6.61 -5.02
N ALA A 131 -8.88 7.52 -4.48
CA ALA A 131 -9.51 8.58 -5.26
C ALA A 131 -8.52 9.73 -5.58
N VAL A 132 -7.60 9.99 -4.65
CA VAL A 132 -6.50 10.98 -4.75
C VAL A 132 -5.16 10.27 -4.97
N THR A 133 -4.04 11.00 -5.01
CA THR A 133 -2.70 10.38 -5.06
C THR A 133 -2.41 9.57 -3.79
N LEU A 134 -1.45 8.65 -3.81
CA LEU A 134 -1.15 7.85 -2.63
C LEU A 134 -0.68 8.75 -1.47
N GLU A 135 0.14 9.76 -1.73
CA GLU A 135 0.69 10.65 -0.69
C GLU A 135 -0.40 11.45 0.04
N GLU A 136 -1.49 11.79 -0.66
CA GLU A 136 -2.60 12.55 -0.10
C GLU A 136 -3.60 11.64 0.66
N ASP A 137 -3.72 10.39 0.24
CA ASP A 137 -4.69 9.43 0.78
C ASP A 137 -4.39 9.05 2.23
N ARG A 138 -5.38 9.22 3.12
CA ARG A 138 -5.23 8.91 4.55
C ARG A 138 -5.15 7.41 4.80
N THR A 139 -5.87 6.60 4.02
CA THR A 139 -5.93 5.14 4.20
C THR A 139 -4.58 4.52 3.83
N TYR A 140 -3.99 4.94 2.71
CA TYR A 140 -2.64 4.54 2.31
C TYR A 140 -1.60 4.93 3.35
N ARG A 141 -1.62 6.17 3.86
CA ARG A 141 -0.68 6.60 4.91
C ARG A 141 -0.82 5.76 6.18
N GLY A 142 -2.04 5.42 6.57
CA GLY A 142 -2.30 4.47 7.66
C GLY A 142 -1.70 3.09 7.38
N ALA A 143 -1.88 2.57 6.15
CA ALA A 143 -1.30 1.29 5.75
C ALA A 143 0.23 1.30 5.76
N ILE A 144 0.88 2.39 5.36
CA ILE A 144 2.34 2.56 5.43
C ILE A 144 2.81 2.64 6.88
N ALA A 145 2.12 3.38 7.74
CA ALA A 145 2.44 3.43 9.17
C ALA A 145 2.38 2.02 9.79
N SER A 146 1.28 1.30 9.58
CA SER A 146 1.15 -0.08 10.05
C SER A 146 2.17 -1.05 9.41
N CYS A 147 2.56 -0.80 8.16
CA CYS A 147 3.61 -1.56 7.48
C CYS A 147 4.97 -1.37 8.16
N ARG A 148 5.29 -0.16 8.63
CA ARG A 148 6.62 0.17 9.19
C ARG A 148 6.76 -0.13 10.69
N GLY A 149 5.66 -0.28 11.42
CA GLY A 149 5.66 -0.53 12.86
C GLY A 149 5.44 0.76 13.63
#